data_AF-A0A6V7M5G9-F1
#
_entry.id   AF-A0A6V7M5G9-F1
#
_cell.length_a   1.000
_cell.length_b   1.000
_cell.length_c   1.000
_cell.angle_alpha   90.00
_cell.angle_beta   90.00
_cell.angle_gamma   90.00
#
_symmetry.space_group_name_H-M   'P 1'
#
loop_
_entity.id
_entity.type
_entity.pdbx_description
1 polymer ?
#
loop_
_entity_poly.entity_id
_entity_poly.type
_entity_poly.pdbx_seq_one_letter_code
_entity_poly.pdbx_strand_id
1 'polypeptide(L)'
;VWSLGVILYMLVCGQAPFQEANDSETLTMIMDCKYSIPPHVSEECKRLIARMLVRQPEGRATLEEIAGDPWLDMATDTDTVETLPLVSRQHVSEEHHNLIITKMVNGNIATKEEIQDAIEKNEYNHITATYFLLAERKLRAQRQELVAKARPEMLNVSR
;
A
#
# COMPACT_ATOMS: atom_id res chain seq x y z
N VAL A 1 -2.49 7.49 -4.09
CA VAL A 1 -1.72 8.70 -3.69
C VAL A 1 -2.55 9.97 -3.78
N TRP A 2 -3.05 10.39 -4.95
CA TRP A 2 -3.84 11.63 -5.08
C TRP A 2 -4.97 11.76 -4.05
N SER A 3 -5.83 10.74 -3.94
CA SER A 3 -6.94 10.74 -2.98
C SER A 3 -6.48 10.88 -1.53
N LEU A 4 -5.30 10.34 -1.18
CA LEU A 4 -4.71 10.52 0.15
C LEU A 4 -4.34 11.98 0.41
N GLY A 5 -3.79 12.68 -0.59
CA GLY A 5 -3.52 14.11 -0.52
C GLY A 5 -4.78 14.96 -0.35
N VAL A 6 -5.87 14.61 -1.05
CA VAL A 6 -7.17 15.28 -0.91
C VAL A 6 -7.71 15.09 0.51
N ILE A 7 -7.66 13.88 1.06
CA ILE A 7 -8.07 13.59 2.44
C ILE A 7 -7.20 14.36 3.45
N LEU A 8 -5.87 14.33 3.29
CA LEU A 8 -4.97 15.05 4.19
C LEU A 8 -5.28 16.55 4.20
N TYR A 9 -5.48 17.16 3.02
CA TYR A 9 -5.87 18.56 2.92
C TYR A 9 -7.18 18.82 3.69
N MET A 10 -8.21 17.99 3.50
CA MET A 10 -9.49 18.16 4.21
C MET A 10 -9.34 18.06 5.72
N LEU A 11 -8.47 17.17 6.22
CA LEU A 11 -8.21 17.00 7.65
C LEU A 11 -7.59 18.26 8.29
N VAL A 12 -6.69 18.96 7.60
CA VAL A 12 -5.94 20.10 8.16
C VAL A 12 -6.53 21.48 7.80
N CYS A 13 -7.29 21.55 6.72
CA CYS A 13 -7.93 22.78 6.22
C CYS A 13 -9.44 22.84 6.53
N GLY A 14 -10.09 21.71 6.84
CA GLY A 14 -11.52 21.63 7.11
C GLY A 14 -12.42 21.80 5.88
N GLN A 15 -11.85 21.83 4.67
CA GLN A 15 -12.55 22.05 3.40
C GLN A 15 -11.87 21.26 2.27
N ALA A 16 -12.56 21.04 1.15
CA ALA A 16 -11.99 20.37 0.00
C ALA A 16 -10.93 21.27 -0.70
N PRO A 17 -9.87 20.68 -1.29
CA PRO A 17 -8.85 21.46 -2.01
C PRO A 17 -9.35 22.08 -3.33
N PHE A 18 -10.40 21.49 -3.92
CA PHE A 18 -11.02 21.95 -5.15
C PHE A 18 -12.52 22.03 -4.92
N GLN A 19 -13.07 23.25 -4.83
CA GLN A 19 -14.50 23.47 -4.68
C GLN A 19 -14.82 24.88 -5.16
N GLU A 20 -15.46 24.98 -6.32
CA GLU A 20 -15.93 26.24 -6.90
C GLU A 20 -17.46 26.28 -6.97
N ALA A 21 -18.00 27.41 -7.42
CA ALA A 21 -19.45 27.61 -7.52
C ALA A 21 -20.10 26.70 -8.58
N ASN A 22 -19.35 26.28 -9.59
CA ASN A 22 -19.82 25.34 -10.61
C ASN A 22 -18.84 24.18 -10.83
N ASP A 23 -19.39 23.06 -11.31
CA ASP A 23 -18.63 21.83 -11.52
C ASP A 23 -17.57 21.99 -12.62
N SER A 24 -17.81 22.86 -13.61
CA SER A 24 -16.85 23.10 -14.71
C SER A 24 -15.57 23.80 -14.23
N GLU A 25 -15.72 24.80 -13.35
CA GLU A 25 -14.61 25.49 -12.68
C GLU A 25 -13.89 24.54 -11.74
N THR A 26 -14.62 23.75 -10.96
CA THR A 26 -14.03 22.73 -10.08
C THR A 26 -13.18 21.74 -10.87
N LEU A 27 -13.69 21.24 -12.01
CA LEU A 27 -12.94 20.37 -12.91
C LEU A 27 -11.70 21.07 -13.46
N THR A 28 -11.81 22.36 -13.82
CA THR A 28 -10.66 23.15 -14.28
C THR A 28 -9.58 23.26 -13.20
N MET A 29 -9.96 23.53 -11.95
CA MET A 29 -9.02 23.58 -10.81
C MET A 29 -8.34 22.24 -10.56
N ILE A 30 -9.07 21.12 -10.68
CA ILE A 30 -8.50 19.77 -10.56
C ILE A 30 -7.48 19.52 -11.68
N MET A 31 -7.82 19.84 -12.93
CA MET A 31 -6.97 19.62 -14.10
C MET A 31 -5.72 20.50 -14.08
N ASP A 32 -5.85 21.74 -13.60
CA ASP A 32 -4.73 22.66 -13.39
C ASP A 32 -3.96 22.39 -12.09
N CYS A 33 -4.50 21.54 -11.21
CA CYS A 33 -3.98 21.25 -9.88
C CYS A 33 -3.74 22.53 -9.06
N LYS A 34 -4.70 23.45 -9.09
CA LYS A 34 -4.65 24.74 -8.40
C LYS A 34 -5.46 24.67 -7.11
N TYR A 35 -4.78 24.89 -5.99
CA TYR A 35 -5.36 24.98 -4.64
C TYR A 35 -4.46 25.88 -3.79
N SER A 36 -4.97 26.39 -2.67
CA SER A 36 -4.20 27.20 -1.72
C SER A 36 -4.24 26.57 -0.34
N ILE A 37 -3.12 26.57 0.37
CA ILE A 37 -3.06 26.02 1.74
C ILE A 37 -3.01 27.20 2.72
N PRO A 38 -3.92 27.27 3.71
CA PRO A 38 -3.92 28.32 4.71
C PRO A 38 -2.60 28.47 5.49
N PRO A 39 -2.30 29.67 6.02
CA PRO A 39 -1.03 29.94 6.69
C PRO A 39 -0.87 29.21 8.03
N HIS A 40 -1.96 28.75 8.67
CA HIS A 40 -1.90 28.02 9.94
C HIS A 40 -1.35 26.60 9.81
N VAL A 41 -1.32 26.04 8.60
CA VAL A 41 -0.77 24.70 8.32
C VAL A 41 0.75 24.78 8.33
N SER A 42 1.42 23.82 8.97
CA SER A 42 2.89 23.79 9.03
C SER A 42 3.52 23.58 7.65
N GLU A 43 4.75 24.05 7.46
CA GLU A 43 5.45 23.95 6.17
C GLU A 43 5.73 22.49 5.77
N GLU A 44 5.96 21.60 6.74
CA GLU A 44 6.17 20.17 6.49
C GLU A 44 4.88 19.51 5.97
N CYS A 45 3.72 19.85 6.54
CA CYS A 45 2.44 19.36 6.06
C CYS A 45 2.13 19.88 4.65
N LYS A 46 2.38 21.17 4.40
CA LYS A 46 2.22 21.79 3.08
C LYS A 46 3.05 21.08 2.03
N ARG A 47 4.33 20.82 2.33
CA ARG A 47 5.23 20.06 1.46
C ARG A 47 4.68 18.65 1.18
N LEU A 48 4.21 17.95 2.20
CA LEU A 48 3.68 16.59 2.04
C LEU A 48 2.42 16.57 1.16
N ILE A 49 1.48 17.48 1.37
CA ILE A 49 0.29 17.66 0.50
C ILE A 49 0.73 17.93 -0.94
N ALA A 50 1.68 18.84 -1.14
CA ALA A 50 2.18 19.21 -2.47
C ALA A 50 2.82 18.04 -3.23
N ARG A 51 3.49 17.11 -2.54
CA ARG A 51 4.04 15.89 -3.18
C ARG A 51 2.97 14.85 -3.55
N MET A 52 1.78 14.89 -2.95
CA MET A 52 0.68 13.97 -3.27
C MET A 52 -0.27 14.54 -4.32
N LEU A 53 -0.57 15.84 -4.23
CA LEU A 53 -1.42 16.58 -5.16
C LEU A 53 -0.56 17.14 -6.30
N VAL A 54 -0.05 16.24 -7.12
CA VAL A 54 0.67 16.54 -8.37
C VAL A 54 -0.18 16.10 -9.56
N ARG A 55 -0.31 16.98 -10.56
CA ARG A 55 -1.08 16.73 -11.79
C ARG A 55 -0.65 15.43 -12.48
N GLN A 56 0.63 15.30 -12.77
CA GLN A 56 1.19 14.10 -13.42
C GLN A 56 1.31 12.96 -12.39
N PRO A 57 0.70 11.79 -12.62
CA PRO A 57 0.77 10.66 -11.69
C PRO A 57 2.19 10.20 -11.37
N GLU A 58 3.08 10.24 -12.35
CA GLU A 58 4.49 9.79 -12.24
C GLU A 58 5.33 10.73 -11.38
N GLY A 59 4.89 11.98 -11.21
CA GLY A 59 5.54 12.96 -10.35
C GLY A 59 5.05 12.95 -8.90
N ARG A 60 4.09 12.08 -8.56
CA ARG A 60 3.58 11.96 -7.19
C ARG A 60 4.55 11.14 -6.35
N ALA A 61 4.70 11.50 -5.07
CA ALA A 61 5.50 10.70 -4.14
C ALA A 61 4.97 9.28 -3.99
N THR A 62 5.89 8.33 -3.80
CA THR A 62 5.54 6.93 -3.51
C THR A 62 5.02 6.77 -2.08
N LEU A 63 4.41 5.63 -1.78
CA LEU A 63 3.93 5.37 -0.41
C LEU A 63 5.07 5.29 0.60
N GLU A 64 6.24 4.80 0.18
CA GLU A 64 7.45 4.73 1.00
C GLU A 64 7.97 6.14 1.32
N GLU A 65 8.03 7.02 0.31
CA GLU A 65 8.41 8.41 0.50
C GLU A 65 7.44 9.18 1.38
N ILE A 66 6.14 8.88 1.28
CA ILE A 66 5.09 9.48 2.13
C ILE A 66 5.24 8.98 3.56
N ALA A 67 5.35 7.67 3.77
CA ALA A 67 5.47 7.06 5.09
C ALA A 67 6.73 7.51 5.84
N GLY A 68 7.82 7.78 5.12
CA GLY A 68 9.06 8.34 5.68
C GLY A 68 9.12 9.88 5.72
N ASP A 69 8.03 10.60 5.43
CA ASP A 69 8.06 12.07 5.50
C ASP A 69 8.16 12.54 6.96
N PRO A 70 9.03 13.51 7.28
CA PRO A 70 9.19 14.03 8.63
C PRO A 70 7.90 14.50 9.30
N TRP A 71 6.88 14.90 8.53
CA TRP A 71 5.60 15.29 9.11
C TRP A 71 4.84 14.11 9.77
N LEU A 72 5.03 12.88 9.27
CA LEU A 72 4.44 11.67 9.86
C LEU A 72 5.33 11.05 10.96
N ASP A 73 6.65 11.21 10.85
CA ASP A 73 7.63 10.66 11.81
C ASP A 73 7.43 11.25 13.22
N MET A 74 6.90 12.47 13.33
CA MET A 74 6.53 13.10 14.60
C MET A 74 5.41 12.37 15.36
N ALA A 75 4.70 11.43 14.71
CA ALA A 75 3.52 10.77 15.26
C ALA A 75 3.71 9.26 15.53
N THR A 76 4.86 8.66 15.22
CA THR A 76 5.01 7.18 15.23
C THR A 76 6.15 6.69 16.11
N ASP A 77 5.83 6.24 17.34
CA ASP A 77 6.70 5.42 18.21
C ASP A 77 6.64 3.91 17.88
N THR A 78 5.92 3.53 16.82
CA THR A 78 5.63 2.13 16.52
C THR A 78 6.63 1.56 15.51
N ASP A 79 7.31 0.46 15.85
CA ASP A 79 8.18 -0.30 14.93
C ASP A 79 7.42 -0.72 13.66
N THR A 80 7.52 0.11 12.61
CA THR A 80 6.87 -0.06 11.30
C THR A 80 7.30 -1.34 10.59
N VAL A 81 8.40 -1.95 11.06
CA VAL A 81 8.94 -3.16 10.48
C VAL A 81 8.03 -4.36 10.79
N GLU A 82 7.35 -4.48 11.93
CA GLU A 82 6.54 -5.68 12.16
C GLU A 82 5.19 -5.71 11.42
N THR A 83 4.72 -4.56 10.93
CA THR A 83 3.39 -4.41 10.32
C THR A 83 3.36 -4.58 8.81
N LEU A 84 4.50 -4.50 8.12
CA LEU A 84 4.55 -4.66 6.67
C LEU A 84 4.21 -6.11 6.25
N PRO A 85 3.47 -6.29 5.12
CA PRO A 85 3.17 -7.61 4.58
C PRO A 85 4.43 -8.46 4.32
N LEU A 86 4.38 -9.74 4.63
CA LEU A 86 5.49 -10.67 4.40
C LEU A 86 5.79 -10.84 2.91
N VAL A 87 4.76 -10.77 2.07
CA VAL A 87 4.87 -10.86 0.62
C VAL A 87 5.75 -9.76 0.00
N SER A 88 5.91 -8.63 0.68
CA SER A 88 6.83 -7.56 0.27
C SER A 88 8.29 -7.83 0.64
N ARG A 89 8.56 -8.86 1.45
CA ARG A 89 9.88 -9.13 2.04
C ARG A 89 10.42 -10.53 1.81
N GLN A 90 9.55 -11.47 1.45
CA GLN A 90 9.89 -12.89 1.32
C GLN A 90 9.44 -13.40 -0.05
N HIS A 91 10.31 -14.16 -0.69
CA HIS A 91 10.00 -14.82 -1.94
C HIS A 91 9.08 -16.03 -1.70
N VAL A 92 8.00 -16.12 -2.46
CA VAL A 92 7.10 -17.28 -2.45
C VAL A 92 7.80 -18.42 -3.21
N SER A 93 7.99 -19.59 -2.60
CA SER A 93 8.58 -20.73 -3.31
C SER A 93 7.76 -21.12 -4.54
N GLU A 94 8.41 -21.67 -5.57
CA GLU A 94 7.71 -22.12 -6.79
C GLU A 94 6.60 -23.14 -6.49
N GLU A 95 6.81 -24.02 -5.49
CA GLU A 95 5.80 -24.96 -5.02
C GLU A 95 4.55 -24.24 -4.48
N HIS A 96 4.75 -23.22 -3.63
CA HIS A 96 3.65 -22.42 -3.09
C HIS A 96 2.96 -21.60 -4.16
N HIS A 97 3.72 -21.03 -5.10
CA HIS A 97 3.18 -20.30 -6.24
C HIS A 97 2.23 -21.17 -7.07
N ASN A 98 2.69 -22.36 -7.48
CA ASN A 98 1.89 -23.33 -8.22
C ASN A 98 0.64 -23.75 -7.44
N LEU A 99 0.77 -24.02 -6.13
CA LEU A 99 -0.36 -24.38 -5.28
C LEU A 99 -1.41 -23.26 -5.17
N ILE A 100 -0.98 -22.00 -5.08
CA ILE A 100 -1.89 -20.85 -5.02
C ILE A 100 -2.66 -20.72 -6.33
N ILE A 101 -1.97 -20.82 -7.48
CA ILE A 101 -2.59 -20.79 -8.80
C ILE A 101 -3.62 -21.91 -8.93
N THR A 102 -3.28 -23.16 -8.59
CA THR A 102 -4.24 -24.27 -8.64
C THR A 102 -5.46 -24.02 -7.75
N LYS A 103 -5.28 -23.42 -6.57
CA LYS A 103 -6.40 -23.06 -5.70
C LYS A 103 -7.27 -21.96 -6.28
N MET A 104 -6.69 -20.97 -6.94
CA MET A 104 -7.43 -19.89 -7.60
C MET A 104 -8.24 -20.40 -8.78
N VAL A 105 -7.66 -21.29 -9.60
CA VAL A 105 -8.36 -21.97 -10.70
C VAL A 105 -9.51 -22.83 -10.18
N ASN A 106 -9.25 -23.68 -9.17
CA ASN A 106 -10.29 -24.52 -8.57
C ASN A 106 -11.40 -23.69 -7.87
N GLY A 107 -11.07 -22.48 -7.43
CA GLY A 107 -12.01 -21.52 -6.87
C GLY A 107 -12.77 -20.71 -7.92
N ASN A 108 -12.58 -20.98 -9.22
CA ASN A 108 -13.15 -20.24 -10.35
C ASN A 108 -12.88 -18.73 -10.29
N ILE A 109 -11.69 -18.31 -9.83
CA ILE A 109 -11.29 -16.90 -9.80
C ILE A 109 -10.92 -16.41 -11.20
N ALA A 110 -10.08 -17.17 -11.90
CA ALA A 110 -9.62 -16.93 -13.26
C ALA A 110 -8.92 -18.19 -13.80
N THR A 111 -8.65 -18.23 -15.10
CA THR A 111 -7.84 -19.30 -15.72
C THR A 111 -6.37 -19.19 -15.32
N LYS A 112 -5.61 -20.27 -15.50
CA LYS A 112 -4.18 -20.28 -15.15
C LYS A 112 -3.41 -19.22 -15.94
N GLU A 113 -3.75 -19.08 -17.20
CA GLU A 113 -3.12 -18.16 -18.15
C GLU A 113 -3.39 -16.70 -17.77
N GLU A 114 -4.64 -16.37 -17.43
CA GLU A 114 -5.01 -15.02 -16.96
C GLU A 114 -4.33 -14.65 -15.65
N ILE A 115 -4.22 -15.61 -14.71
CA ILE A 115 -3.52 -15.38 -13.44
C ILE A 115 -2.04 -15.08 -13.69
N GLN A 116 -1.39 -15.88 -14.52
CA GLN A 116 0.02 -15.71 -14.83
C GLN A 116 0.28 -14.36 -15.53
N ASP A 117 -0.52 -14.03 -16.55
CA ASP A 117 -0.43 -12.77 -17.29
C ASP A 117 -0.65 -11.55 -16.39
N ALA A 118 -1.66 -11.59 -15.51
CA ALA A 118 -1.93 -10.50 -14.58
C ALA A 118 -0.78 -10.28 -13.57
N ILE A 119 -0.13 -11.35 -13.12
CA ILE A 119 1.03 -11.28 -12.22
C ILE A 119 2.26 -10.73 -12.98
N GLU A 120 2.53 -11.21 -14.19
CA GLU A 120 3.67 -10.77 -15.01
C GLU A 120 3.58 -9.30 -15.40
N LYS A 121 2.37 -8.82 -15.70
CA LYS A 121 2.10 -7.41 -15.99
C LYS A 121 2.06 -6.52 -14.74
N ASN A 122 2.13 -7.11 -13.55
CA ASN A 122 1.99 -6.42 -12.27
C ASN A 122 0.72 -5.54 -12.22
N GLU A 123 -0.40 -6.10 -12.68
CA GLU A 123 -1.68 -5.39 -12.70
C GLU A 123 -2.25 -5.23 -11.29
N TYR A 124 -2.96 -4.13 -11.06
CA TYR A 124 -3.71 -3.91 -9.81
C TYR A 124 -5.18 -4.26 -10.03
N ASN A 125 -5.54 -5.53 -9.85
CA ASN A 125 -6.88 -6.05 -10.07
C ASN A 125 -7.26 -7.11 -9.02
N HIS A 126 -8.46 -7.69 -9.12
CA HIS A 126 -8.95 -8.69 -8.17
C HIS A 126 -8.18 -10.02 -8.24
N ILE A 127 -7.58 -10.36 -9.39
CA ILE A 127 -6.80 -11.58 -9.60
C ILE A 127 -5.48 -11.47 -8.84
N THR A 128 -4.69 -10.44 -9.11
CA THR A 128 -3.40 -10.20 -8.43
C THR A 128 -3.59 -9.98 -6.93
N ALA A 129 -4.64 -9.25 -6.53
CA ALA A 129 -4.99 -9.09 -5.12
C ALA A 129 -5.27 -10.44 -4.44
N THR A 130 -6.09 -11.30 -5.05
CA THR A 130 -6.38 -12.63 -4.50
C THR A 130 -5.11 -13.48 -4.39
N TYR A 131 -4.25 -13.45 -5.41
CA TYR A 131 -2.98 -14.15 -5.42
C TYR A 131 -2.08 -13.70 -4.25
N PHE A 132 -1.82 -12.39 -4.11
CA PHE A 132 -0.93 -11.87 -3.08
C PHE A 132 -1.49 -12.07 -1.66
N LEU A 133 -2.80 -12.03 -1.47
CA LEU A 133 -3.43 -12.35 -0.17
C LEU A 133 -3.26 -13.83 0.20
N LEU A 134 -3.40 -14.74 -0.77
CA LEU A 134 -3.17 -16.17 -0.54
C LEU A 134 -1.69 -16.47 -0.28
N ALA A 135 -0.79 -15.79 -0.98
CA ALA A 135 0.65 -15.85 -0.77
C ALA A 135 1.01 -15.38 0.65
N GLU A 136 0.50 -14.22 1.07
CA GLU A 136 0.68 -13.68 2.42
C GLU A 136 0.22 -14.68 3.49
N ARG A 137 -0.97 -15.27 3.31
CA ARG A 137 -1.50 -16.28 4.24
C ARG A 137 -0.59 -17.51 4.33
N LYS A 138 -0.02 -17.93 3.21
CA LYS A 138 0.90 -19.08 3.15
C LYS A 138 2.23 -18.80 3.83
N LEU A 139 2.82 -17.63 3.58
CA LEU A 139 4.06 -17.19 4.23
C LEU A 139 3.89 -17.07 5.75
N ARG A 140 2.76 -16.52 6.22
CA ARG A 140 2.44 -16.42 7.65
C ARG A 140 2.36 -17.80 8.32
N ALA A 141 1.68 -18.76 7.69
CA ALA A 141 1.58 -20.12 8.22
C ALA A 141 2.95 -20.81 8.29
N GLN A 142 3.76 -20.69 7.24
CA GLN A 142 5.11 -21.27 7.21
C GLN A 142 6.00 -20.68 8.31
N ARG A 143 5.97 -19.35 8.51
CA ARG A 143 6.73 -18.70 9.59
C ARG A 143 6.31 -19.23 10.96
N GLN A 144 5.01 -19.39 11.20
CA GLN A 144 4.50 -19.95 12.46
C GLN A 144 4.94 -21.40 12.68
N GLU A 145 4.92 -22.24 11.63
CA GLU A 145 5.39 -23.62 11.70
C GLU A 145 6.89 -23.70 12.01
N LEU A 146 7.72 -22.85 11.39
CA LEU A 146 9.16 -22.77 11.67
C LEU A 146 9.43 -22.37 13.11
N VAL A 147 8.73 -21.33 13.61
CA VAL A 147 8.84 -20.89 15.01
C VAL A 147 8.39 -21.99 15.98
N ALA A 148 7.30 -22.70 15.66
CA ALA A 148 6.79 -23.80 16.47
C ALA A 148 7.77 -24.99 16.52
N LYS A 149 8.49 -25.28 15.42
CA LYS A 149 9.52 -26.33 15.36
C LYS A 149 10.82 -25.95 16.06
N ALA A 150 11.20 -24.67 16.06
CA ALA A 150 12.41 -24.19 16.75
C ALA A 150 12.25 -24.15 18.29
N ARG A 151 11.03 -23.92 18.79
CA ARG A 151 10.72 -23.84 20.22
C ARG A 151 11.03 -25.12 21.03
N PRO A 152 10.72 -26.35 20.58
CA PRO A 152 11.09 -27.57 21.30
C PRO A 152 12.58 -27.87 21.31
N GLU A 153 13.36 -27.44 20.30
CA GLU A 153 14.81 -27.65 20.27
C GLU A 153 15.54 -26.80 21.32
N MET A 154 15.12 -25.55 21.56
CA MET A 154 15.71 -24.70 22.59
C MET A 154 15.53 -25.24 24.02
N LEU A 155 14.46 -25.99 24.29
CA LEU A 155 14.24 -26.63 25.59
C LEU A 155 15.09 -27.90 25.77
N ASN A 156 15.53 -28.53 24.68
CA ASN A 156 16.33 -29.76 24.72
C ASN A 156 17.85 -29.51 24.84
N VAL A 157 18.33 -28.29 24.57
CA VAL A 157 19.75 -27.92 24.67
C VAL A 157 20.15 -27.47 26.09
N SER A 158 19.20 -27.35 27.02
CA SER A 158 19.44 -26.94 28.42
C SER A 158 19.61 -28.11 29.40
N ARG A 159 20.09 -29.28 28.95
CA ARG A 159 20.36 -30.44 29.81
C ARG A 159 21.82 -30.89 29.75
#